data_AF-A0A7J3FE09-F1
#
_entry.id   AF-A0A7J3FE09-F1
#
_cell.length_a   1.000
_cell.length_b   1.000
_cell.length_c   1.000
_cell.angle_alpha   90.00
_cell.angle_beta   90.00
_cell.angle_gamma   90.00
#
_symmetry.space_group_name_H-M   'P 1'
#
loop_
_entity.id
_entity.type
_entity.pdbx_description
1 polymer ?
#
loop_
_entity_poly.entity_id
_entity_poly.type
_entity_poly.pdbx_seq_one_letter_code
_entity_poly.pdbx_strand_id
1 'polypeptide(L)'
;LPDGWERILRSLELMGSLRCKKVLRLTLVKGLNMKNPEDYGALILKASPEFVEVKAYMHVGFSRYRLTEVNMPSHQEISSFAQQLSRYTGYEITNESVSSRVVLLKR
;
A
#
# COMPACT_ATOMS: atom_id res chain seq x y z
N LEU A 1 2.28 -17.26 12.58
CA LEU A 1 2.21 -17.17 14.07
C LEU A 1 0.80 -16.78 14.44
N PRO A 2 0.23 -17.33 15.52
CA PRO A 2 -1.15 -17.06 15.93
C PRO A 2 -1.46 -15.58 16.23
N ASP A 3 -0.45 -14.76 16.59
CA ASP A 3 -0.55 -13.34 16.98
C ASP A 3 0.00 -12.37 15.92
N GLY A 4 0.10 -12.82 14.66
CA GLY A 4 0.79 -12.09 13.61
C GLY A 4 0.15 -10.74 13.28
N TRP A 5 -1.17 -10.65 13.33
CA TRP A 5 -1.90 -9.42 13.00
C TRP A 5 -1.77 -8.37 14.11
N GLU A 6 -1.90 -8.79 15.37
CA GLU A 6 -1.75 -7.97 16.56
C GLU A 6 -0.36 -7.34 16.61
N ARG A 7 0.67 -8.12 16.26
CA ARG A 7 2.06 -7.65 16.15
C ARG A 7 2.25 -6.61 15.06
N ILE A 8 1.57 -6.76 13.91
CA ILE A 8 1.61 -5.75 12.83
C ILE A 8 0.97 -4.45 13.32
N LEU A 9 -0.21 -4.52 13.93
CA LEU A 9 -0.89 -3.34 14.48
C LEU A 9 -0.02 -2.62 15.51
N ARG A 10 0.63 -3.37 16.40
CA ARG A 10 1.58 -2.81 17.36
C ARG A 10 2.78 -2.16 16.69
N SER A 11 3.30 -2.76 15.62
CA SER A 11 4.42 -2.19 14.86
C SER A 11 4.05 -0.89 14.16
N LEU A 12 2.84 -0.78 13.62
CA LEU A 12 2.31 0.45 13.05
C LEU A 12 2.22 1.56 14.11
N GLU A 13 1.70 1.26 15.30
CA GLU A 13 1.65 2.23 16.41
C GLU A 13 3.04 2.74 16.82
N LEU A 14 4.02 1.84 16.89
CA LEU A 14 5.40 2.19 17.23
C LEU A 14 6.06 3.05 16.14
N MET A 15 5.67 2.89 14.88
CA MET A 15 6.23 3.63 13.75
C MET A 15 6.13 5.15 13.95
N GLY A 16 5.06 5.63 14.58
CA GLY A 16 4.89 7.05 14.92
C GLY A 16 6.04 7.61 15.76
N SER A 17 6.59 6.80 16.68
CA SER A 17 7.64 7.21 17.63
C SER A 17 9.06 7.24 17.06
N LEU A 18 9.27 6.63 15.88
CA LEU A 18 10.60 6.52 15.27
C LEU A 18 11.05 7.86 14.68
N ARG A 19 12.29 8.27 14.99
CA ARG A 19 12.93 9.49 14.46
C ARG A 19 13.70 9.19 13.18
N CYS A 20 13.00 8.77 12.14
CA CYS A 20 13.56 8.51 10.82
C CYS A 20 12.53 8.77 9.72
N LYS A 21 12.98 8.70 8.45
CA LYS A 21 12.08 8.72 7.30
C LYS A 21 11.23 7.47 7.26
N LYS A 22 9.91 7.63 7.13
CA LYS A 22 8.93 6.54 7.26
C LYS A 22 8.14 6.35 5.98
N VAL A 23 8.13 5.12 5.49
CA VAL A 23 7.41 4.73 4.28
C VAL A 23 6.58 3.49 4.57
N LEU A 24 5.30 3.52 4.19
CA LEU A 24 4.48 2.32 4.10
C LEU A 24 4.30 1.94 2.63
N ARG A 25 4.64 0.70 2.29
CA ARG A 25 4.43 0.17 0.94
C ARG A 25 3.26 -0.81 0.92
N LEU A 26 2.28 -0.53 0.08
CA LEU A 26 1.16 -1.41 -0.22
C LEU A 26 1.45 -2.11 -1.55
N THR A 27 1.56 -3.44 -1.53
CA THR A 27 1.63 -4.25 -2.75
C THR A 27 0.24 -4.78 -3.07
N LEU A 28 -0.36 -4.27 -4.14
CA LEU A 28 -1.73 -4.50 -4.53
C LEU A 28 -1.84 -5.58 -5.60
N VAL A 29 -2.70 -6.57 -5.34
CA VAL A 29 -2.94 -7.76 -6.15
C VAL A 29 -4.41 -7.74 -6.56
N LYS A 30 -4.66 -7.74 -7.88
CA LYS A 30 -6.02 -7.74 -8.44
C LYS A 30 -6.75 -9.03 -8.07
N GLY A 31 -7.98 -8.88 -7.60
CA GLY A 31 -8.83 -9.99 -7.14
C GLY A 31 -8.51 -10.50 -5.72
N LEU A 32 -7.56 -9.89 -4.99
CA LEU A 32 -7.19 -10.32 -3.65
C LEU A 32 -7.33 -9.23 -2.59
N ASN A 33 -6.54 -8.15 -2.70
CA ASN A 33 -6.43 -7.13 -1.64
C ASN A 33 -6.69 -5.68 -2.12
N MET A 34 -7.11 -5.49 -3.37
CA MET A 34 -7.58 -4.20 -3.88
C MET A 34 -9.05 -3.93 -3.48
N LYS A 35 -9.32 -3.87 -2.17
CA LYS A 35 -10.64 -3.66 -1.58
C LYS A 35 -10.51 -2.89 -0.26
N ASN A 36 -11.60 -2.30 0.19
CA ASN A 36 -11.70 -1.54 1.45
C ASN A 36 -10.56 -0.50 1.63
N PRO A 37 -10.37 0.44 0.69
CA PRO A 37 -9.37 1.50 0.82
C PRO A 37 -9.47 2.30 2.14
N GLU A 38 -10.66 2.41 2.73
CA GLU A 38 -10.89 3.03 4.04
C GLU A 38 -10.15 2.31 5.18
N ASP A 39 -10.13 0.98 5.17
CA ASP A 39 -9.42 0.17 6.18
C ASP A 39 -7.91 0.38 6.06
N TYR A 40 -7.40 0.41 4.82
CA TYR A 40 -6.00 0.77 4.55
C TYR A 40 -5.69 2.19 5.01
N GLY A 41 -6.60 3.14 4.78
CA GLY A 41 -6.48 4.52 5.24
C GLY A 41 -6.32 4.61 6.76
N ALA A 42 -7.14 3.88 7.52
CA ALA A 42 -7.04 3.82 8.98
C ALA A 42 -5.67 3.27 9.45
N LEU A 43 -5.14 2.25 8.79
CA LEU A 43 -3.81 1.69 9.09
C LEU A 43 -2.68 2.68 8.76
N ILE A 44 -2.79 3.39 7.65
CA ILE A 44 -1.83 4.44 7.25
C ILE A 44 -1.81 5.55 8.31
N LEU A 45 -2.99 6.05 8.70
CA LEU A 45 -3.10 7.11 9.72
C LEU A 45 -2.56 6.67 11.08
N LYS A 46 -2.81 5.41 11.48
CA LYS A 46 -2.24 4.81 12.70
C LYS A 46 -0.71 4.84 12.69
N ALA A 47 -0.07 4.53 11.57
CA ALA A 47 1.38 4.55 11.45
C ALA A 47 1.97 5.95 11.21
N SER A 48 1.18 6.84 10.62
CA SER A 48 1.54 8.21 10.28
C SER A 48 2.90 8.33 9.58
N PRO A 49 3.13 7.59 8.47
CA PRO A 49 4.37 7.69 7.69
C PRO A 49 4.40 9.02 6.93
N GLU A 50 5.58 9.43 6.47
CA GLU A 50 5.68 10.59 5.57
C GLU A 50 5.27 10.24 4.15
N PHE A 51 5.48 8.98 3.75
CA PHE A 51 5.19 8.51 2.40
C PHE A 51 4.41 7.20 2.41
N VAL A 52 3.55 7.03 1.41
CA VAL A 52 2.89 5.76 1.11
C VAL A 52 3.12 5.41 -0.35
N GLU A 53 3.70 4.24 -0.60
CA GLU A 53 3.88 3.69 -1.94
C GLU A 53 2.76 2.71 -2.24
N VAL A 54 1.89 3.06 -3.19
CA VAL A 54 0.80 2.19 -3.67
C VAL A 54 1.29 1.54 -4.96
N LYS A 55 1.65 0.25 -4.90
CA LYS A 55 2.39 -0.43 -5.97
C LYS A 55 1.66 -1.68 -6.45
N ALA A 56 1.61 -1.89 -7.75
CA ALA A 56 1.12 -3.13 -8.33
C ALA A 56 2.01 -4.32 -7.96
N TYR A 57 1.36 -5.45 -7.72
CA TYR A 57 1.97 -6.76 -7.83
C TYR A 57 2.47 -7.00 -9.26
N MET A 58 3.67 -7.56 -9.37
CA MET A 58 4.29 -7.99 -10.62
C MET A 58 4.50 -9.51 -10.59
N HIS A 59 4.17 -10.19 -11.69
CA HIS A 59 4.23 -11.65 -11.80
C HIS A 59 5.67 -12.17 -11.94
N VAL A 60 6.43 -12.13 -10.84
CA VAL A 60 7.86 -12.49 -10.80
C VAL A 60 8.20 -13.34 -9.57
N GLY A 61 9.32 -14.06 -9.65
CA GLY A 61 9.84 -14.88 -8.54
C GLY A 61 8.90 -16.02 -8.13
N PHE A 62 8.88 -16.33 -6.83
CA PHE A 62 8.07 -17.42 -6.25
C PHE A 62 6.56 -17.16 -6.29
N SER A 63 6.12 -15.92 -6.51
CA SER A 63 4.69 -15.61 -6.59
C SER A 63 4.00 -16.31 -7.77
N ARG A 64 4.77 -16.66 -8.80
CA ARG A 64 4.28 -17.30 -10.03
C ARG A 64 3.69 -18.69 -9.81
N TYR A 65 4.00 -19.34 -8.70
CA TYR A 65 3.41 -20.64 -8.32
C TYR A 65 2.01 -20.51 -7.68
N ARG A 66 1.58 -19.29 -7.31
CA ARG A 66 0.35 -19.07 -6.54
C ARG A 66 -0.58 -18.01 -7.14
N LEU A 67 -0.06 -17.14 -7.99
CA LEU A 67 -0.77 -16.05 -8.65
C LEU A 67 -0.41 -16.06 -10.14
N THR A 68 -1.30 -15.53 -10.98
CA THR A 68 -1.08 -15.44 -12.42
C THR A 68 -0.96 -13.99 -12.87
N GLU A 69 -0.66 -13.76 -14.15
CA GLU A 69 -0.54 -12.41 -14.73
C GLU A 69 -1.83 -11.60 -14.60
N VAL A 70 -3.00 -12.23 -14.58
CA VAL A 70 -4.30 -11.55 -14.43
C VAL A 70 -4.45 -10.89 -13.06
N ASN A 71 -3.63 -11.31 -12.08
CA ASN A 71 -3.58 -10.70 -10.77
C ASN A 71 -2.70 -9.43 -10.72
N MET A 72 -1.98 -9.10 -11.80
CA MET A 72 -1.24 -7.83 -11.90
C MET A 72 -2.20 -6.68 -12.25
N PRO A 73 -2.39 -5.69 -11.36
CA PRO A 73 -3.18 -4.51 -11.69
C PRO A 73 -2.49 -3.68 -12.77
N SER A 74 -3.27 -3.00 -13.60
CA SER A 74 -2.81 -1.92 -14.46
C SER A 74 -2.41 -0.69 -13.64
N HIS A 75 -1.60 0.20 -14.22
CA HIS A 75 -1.25 1.46 -13.57
C HIS A 75 -2.50 2.30 -13.25
N GLN A 76 -3.49 2.32 -14.16
CA GLN A 76 -4.74 3.05 -13.94
C GLN A 76 -5.53 2.52 -12.73
N GLU A 77 -5.57 1.21 -12.52
CA GLU A 77 -6.20 0.61 -11.33
C GLU A 77 -5.45 1.00 -10.05
N ILE A 78 -4.11 1.07 -10.09
CA ILE A 78 -3.29 1.56 -8.97
C ILE A 78 -3.56 3.03 -8.69
N SER A 79 -3.58 3.89 -9.71
CA SER A 79 -3.87 5.32 -9.55
C SER A 79 -5.28 5.55 -9.00
N SER A 80 -6.27 4.78 -9.46
CA SER A 80 -7.63 4.84 -8.91
C SER A 80 -7.70 4.43 -7.43
N PHE A 81 -6.97 3.39 -7.03
CA PHE A 81 -6.90 2.99 -5.62
C PHE A 81 -6.15 4.03 -4.76
N ALA A 82 -5.05 4.59 -5.29
CA ALA A 82 -4.30 5.67 -4.66
C ALA A 82 -5.14 6.94 -4.44
N GLN A 83 -6.00 7.30 -5.40
CA GLN A 83 -6.94 8.43 -5.24
C GLN A 83 -7.94 8.19 -4.12
N GLN A 84 -8.45 6.96 -3.96
CA GLN A 84 -9.33 6.61 -2.85
C GLN A 84 -8.59 6.72 -1.51
N LEU A 85 -7.36 6.18 -1.42
CA LEU A 85 -6.52 6.32 -0.23
C LEU A 85 -6.24 7.79 0.12
N SER A 86 -5.95 8.62 -0.88
CA SER A 86 -5.75 10.07 -0.70
C SER A 86 -6.97 10.72 -0.05
N ARG A 87 -8.20 10.37 -0.48
CA ARG A 87 -9.44 10.87 0.14
C ARG A 87 -9.61 10.44 1.59
N TYR A 88 -9.27 9.20 1.93
CA TYR A 88 -9.45 8.68 3.30
C TYR A 88 -8.35 9.10 4.27
N THR A 89 -7.16 9.45 3.77
CA THR A 89 -6.00 9.81 4.59
C THR A 89 -5.70 11.31 4.61
N GLY A 90 -6.17 12.06 3.61
CA GLY A 90 -5.76 13.44 3.36
C GLY A 90 -4.36 13.58 2.77
N TYR A 91 -3.65 12.48 2.47
CA TYR A 91 -2.32 12.54 1.87
C TYR A 91 -2.41 12.90 0.39
N GLU A 92 -1.48 13.72 -0.09
CA GLU A 92 -1.44 14.18 -1.48
C GLU A 92 -0.69 13.20 -2.37
N ILE A 93 -1.21 12.96 -3.58
CA ILE A 93 -0.46 12.24 -4.61
C ILE A 93 0.60 13.19 -5.18
N THR A 94 1.87 12.83 -5.05
CA THR A 94 2.99 13.72 -5.43
C THR A 94 3.80 13.21 -6.60
N ASN A 95 3.78 11.91 -6.88
CA ASN A 95 4.51 11.33 -8.01
C ASN A 95 3.93 9.97 -8.41
N GLU A 96 4.27 9.52 -9.61
CA GLU A 96 3.94 8.19 -10.11
C GLU A 96 4.98 7.68 -11.10
N SER A 97 5.04 6.36 -11.26
CA SER A 97 5.87 5.72 -12.28
C SER A 97 5.09 4.60 -12.96
N VAL A 98 4.70 4.84 -14.22
CA VAL A 98 3.90 3.92 -15.03
C VAL A 98 4.65 2.60 -15.28
N SER A 99 5.96 2.68 -15.55
CA SER A 99 6.79 1.49 -15.81
C SER A 99 6.86 0.54 -14.61
N SER A 100 6.84 1.11 -13.40
CA SER A 100 6.84 0.35 -12.13
C SER A 100 5.44 0.17 -11.53
N ARG A 101 4.39 0.69 -12.18
CA ARG A 101 2.99 0.69 -11.75
C ARG A 101 2.84 1.09 -10.27
N VAL A 102 3.40 2.24 -9.92
CA VAL A 102 3.43 2.75 -8.54
C VAL A 102 3.01 4.21 -8.48
N VAL A 103 2.27 4.55 -7.44
CA VAL A 103 1.87 5.92 -7.09
C VAL A 103 2.37 6.23 -5.69
N LEU A 104 2.92 7.43 -5.51
CA LEU A 104 3.45 7.92 -4.24
C LEU A 104 2.51 8.96 -3.63
N LEU A 105 2.03 8.67 -2.42
CA LEU A 105 1.34 9.64 -1.59
C LEU A 105 2.31 10.21 -0.55
N LYS A 106 2.12 11.48 -0.18
CA LYS A 106 2.89 12.20 0.82
C LYS A 106 1.95 12.94 1.77
N ARG A 107 2.28 12.94 3.06
CA ARG A 107 1.58 13.74 4.06
C ARG A 107 1.96 15.22 4.00
#